data_AF-A0AAW6KQL3-F1
#
_entry.id   AF-A0AAW6KQL3-F1
#
_cell.length_a   1.000
_cell.length_b   1.000
_cell.length_c   1.000
_cell.angle_alpha   90.00
_cell.angle_beta   90.00
_cell.angle_gamma   90.00
#
_symmetry.space_group_name_H-M   'P 1'
#
loop_
_entity.id
_entity.type
_entity.pdbx_description
1 polymer ?
#
loop_
_entity_poly.entity_id
_entity_poly.type
_entity_poly.pdbx_seq_one_letter_code
_entity_poly.pdbx_strand_id
1 'polypeptide(L)'
;PKREDARDVLISKSRQKLADLKQGAVIGTSSLRRSAQLLQMRPDLEIKWIRGNIDTRLKKLETEDYDAIILAAAGLSRMGWKDDVVTEFLDPESCLPAVGQGALA
;
A
#
# COMPACT_ATOMS: atom_id res chain seq x y z
N PRO A 1 7.48 -0.90 -22.58
CA PRO A 1 6.16 -1.57 -22.76
C PRO A 1 5.02 -0.62 -22.32
N LYS A 2 3.75 -0.97 -22.56
CA LYS A 2 2.61 -0.19 -22.03
C LYS A 2 2.69 -0.09 -20.51
N ARG A 3 2.43 1.10 -19.96
CA ARG A 3 2.46 1.37 -18.51
C ARG A 3 1.37 0.55 -17.81
N GLU A 4 1.74 -0.09 -16.71
CA GLU A 4 0.80 -0.75 -15.78
C GLU A 4 0.07 0.28 -14.92
N ASP A 5 -0.90 -0.19 -14.13
CA ASP A 5 -1.60 0.63 -13.15
C ASP A 5 -0.61 1.33 -12.20
N ALA A 6 -0.63 2.67 -12.24
CA ALA A 6 0.28 3.50 -11.49
C ALA A 6 -0.13 3.69 -10.03
N ARG A 7 -1.35 3.30 -9.64
CA ARG A 7 -1.87 3.55 -8.29
C ARG A 7 -1.09 2.82 -7.19
N ASP A 8 -1.11 3.42 -6.01
CA ASP A 8 -0.80 2.70 -4.78
C ASP A 8 -2.03 1.94 -4.31
N VAL A 9 -1.81 0.82 -3.62
CA VAL A 9 -2.89 -0.01 -3.07
C VAL A 9 -2.69 -0.24 -1.59
N LEU A 10 -3.80 -0.26 -0.86
CA LEU A 10 -3.88 -0.75 0.50
C LEU A 10 -4.16 -2.25 0.49
N ILE A 11 -3.43 -2.97 1.35
CA ILE A 11 -3.70 -4.36 1.68
C ILE A 11 -3.84 -4.43 3.19
N SER A 12 -5.06 -4.67 3.69
CA SER A 12 -5.34 -4.74 5.13
C SER A 12 -5.69 -6.17 5.55
N LYS A 13 -5.29 -6.53 6.78
CA LYS A 13 -5.66 -7.82 7.38
C LYS A 13 -7.17 -7.97 7.53
N SER A 14 -7.83 -6.88 7.96
CA SER A 14 -9.26 -6.85 8.24
C SER A 14 -10.12 -6.69 6.99
N ARG A 15 -9.54 -6.60 5.78
CA ARG A 15 -10.23 -6.28 4.52
C ARG A 15 -11.03 -4.98 4.57
N GLN A 16 -10.67 -4.08 5.49
CA GLN A 16 -11.24 -2.73 5.60
C GLN A 16 -10.46 -1.74 4.74
N LYS A 17 -11.18 -0.79 4.16
CA LYS A 17 -10.61 0.36 3.45
C LYS A 17 -9.90 1.30 4.41
N LEU A 18 -9.07 2.19 3.88
CA LEU A 18 -8.26 3.13 4.65
C LEU A 18 -9.12 3.97 5.62
N ALA A 19 -10.29 4.40 5.16
CA ALA A 19 -11.23 5.19 5.96
C ALA A 19 -11.81 4.40 7.15
N ASP A 20 -11.95 3.08 7.01
CA ASP A 20 -12.63 2.21 7.97
C ASP A 20 -11.66 1.52 8.94
N LEU A 21 -10.35 1.71 8.77
CA LEU A 21 -9.36 1.21 9.71
C LEU A 21 -9.55 1.84 11.08
N LYS A 22 -9.37 1.02 12.13
CA LYS A 22 -9.40 1.45 13.53
C LYS A 22 -8.48 2.66 13.77
N GLN A 23 -8.83 3.47 14.75
CA GLN A 23 -7.97 4.57 15.18
C GLN A 23 -6.60 4.03 15.63
N GLY A 24 -5.52 4.70 15.25
CA GLY A 24 -4.18 4.23 15.60
C GLY A 24 -3.72 3.00 14.81
N ALA A 25 -4.36 2.68 13.67
CA ALA A 25 -3.96 1.55 12.85
C ALA A 25 -2.50 1.68 12.36
N VAL A 26 -1.78 0.56 12.38
CA VAL A 26 -0.37 0.48 12.00
C VAL A 26 -0.23 0.16 10.52
N ILE A 27 0.31 1.11 9.75
CA ILE A 27 0.51 0.98 8.30
C ILE A 27 1.99 0.78 7.98
N GLY A 28 2.29 -0.33 7.30
CA GLY A 28 3.62 -0.68 6.84
C GLY A 28 3.99 0.02 5.52
N THR A 29 4.90 0.99 5.58
CA THR A 29 5.56 1.57 4.40
C THR A 29 6.88 2.22 4.77
N SER A 30 7.93 1.98 3.97
CA SER A 30 9.21 2.72 4.08
C SER A 30 9.28 3.93 3.14
N SER A 31 8.20 4.27 2.42
CA SER A 31 8.16 5.38 1.48
C SER A 31 7.61 6.64 2.14
N LEU A 32 8.47 7.65 2.33
CA LEU A 32 8.06 8.95 2.89
C LEU A 32 6.93 9.61 2.08
N ARG A 33 6.93 9.46 0.75
CA ARG A 33 5.84 9.93 -0.12
C ARG A 33 4.48 9.37 0.30
N ARG A 34 4.41 8.06 0.55
CA ARG A 34 3.17 7.40 0.97
C ARG A 34 2.82 7.78 2.40
N SER A 35 3.81 7.75 3.30
CA SER A 35 3.62 8.08 4.72
C SER A 35 3.03 9.48 4.90
N ALA A 36 3.60 10.49 4.23
CA ALA A 36 3.13 11.86 4.35
C ALA A 36 1.68 12.03 3.88
N GLN A 37 1.32 11.44 2.74
CA GLN A 37 -0.03 11.54 2.18
C GLN A 37 -1.07 10.78 3.02
N LEU A 38 -0.71 9.60 3.55
CA LEU A 38 -1.58 8.86 4.47
C LEU A 38 -1.83 9.65 5.76
N LEU A 39 -0.78 10.21 6.36
CA LEU A 39 -0.90 11.02 7.58
C LEU A 39 -1.63 12.34 7.35
N GLN A 40 -1.59 12.90 6.14
CA GLN A 40 -2.41 14.05 5.78
C GLN A 40 -3.91 13.71 5.79
N MET A 41 -4.28 12.52 5.29
CA MET A 41 -5.67 12.06 5.26
C MET A 41 -6.15 11.56 6.63
N ARG A 42 -5.29 10.85 7.36
CA ARG A 42 -5.57 10.20 8.64
C ARG A 42 -4.38 10.41 9.59
N PRO A 43 -4.33 11.57 10.30
CA PRO A 43 -3.22 11.90 11.21
C PRO A 43 -3.09 10.95 12.41
N ASP A 44 -4.11 10.14 12.68
CA ASP A 44 -4.13 9.18 13.78
C ASP A 44 -3.39 7.86 13.46
N LEU A 45 -3.01 7.62 12.20
CA LEU A 45 -2.31 6.38 11.82
C LEU A 45 -0.89 6.32 12.39
N GLU A 46 -0.45 5.11 12.73
CA GLU A 46 0.95 4.85 13.05
C GLU A 46 1.66 4.30 11.80
N ILE A 47 2.72 4.98 11.34
CA ILE A 47 3.52 4.50 10.21
C ILE A 47 4.73 3.71 10.71
N LYS A 48 4.78 2.42 10.39
CA LYS A 48 5.95 1.57 10.65
C LYS A 48 6.69 1.23 9.37
N TRP A 49 8.02 1.20 9.46
CA TRP A 49 8.87 0.87 8.32
C TRP A 49 8.84 -0.61 8.01
N ILE A 50 8.53 -0.95 6.77
CA ILE A 50 8.57 -2.32 6.26
C ILE A 50 9.48 -2.43 5.04
N ARG A 51 10.33 -3.46 5.03
CA ARG A 51 11.28 -3.77 3.94
C ARG A 51 11.17 -5.24 3.53
N GLY A 52 11.63 -5.53 2.32
CA GLY A 52 11.53 -6.83 1.66
C GLY A 52 10.93 -6.68 0.25
N ASN A 53 10.93 -7.77 -0.52
CA ASN A 53 10.14 -7.88 -1.75
C ASN A 53 8.63 -8.00 -1.42
N ILE A 54 7.78 -8.14 -2.42
CA ILE A 54 6.32 -8.21 -2.25
C ILE A 54 5.94 -9.37 -1.33
N ASP A 55 6.43 -10.59 -1.61
CA ASP A 55 6.10 -11.79 -0.83
C ASP A 55 6.49 -11.65 0.64
N THR A 56 7.69 -11.12 0.90
CA THR A 56 8.16 -10.89 2.27
C THR A 56 7.26 -9.89 2.98
N ARG A 57 6.83 -8.81 2.31
CA ARG A 57 5.96 -7.80 2.92
C ARG A 57 4.56 -8.34 3.20
N LEU A 58 4.01 -9.16 2.31
CA LEU A 58 2.73 -9.82 2.53
C LEU A 58 2.82 -10.82 3.69
N LYS A 59 3.89 -11.61 3.77
CA LYS A 59 4.12 -12.48 4.93
C LYS A 59 4.23 -11.68 6.22
N LYS A 60 4.98 -10.57 6.21
CA LYS A 60 5.11 -9.67 7.36
C LYS A 60 3.82 -9.00 7.75
N LEU A 61 2.97 -8.66 6.78
CA LEU A 61 1.61 -8.24 7.09
C LEU A 61 1.00 -9.32 7.97
N GLU A 62 0.87 -10.57 7.51
CA GLU A 62 0.26 -11.66 8.30
C GLU A 62 0.92 -11.90 9.67
N THR A 63 2.25 -11.92 9.74
CA THR A 63 2.97 -12.41 10.93
C THR A 63 3.45 -11.34 11.91
N GLU A 64 3.53 -10.07 11.51
CA GLU A 64 4.00 -8.97 12.36
C GLU A 64 2.86 -8.00 12.73
N ASP A 65 3.17 -7.02 13.56
CA ASP A 65 2.21 -6.04 14.10
C ASP A 65 1.90 -4.91 13.10
N TYR A 66 1.39 -5.28 11.92
CA TYR A 66 0.78 -4.37 10.95
C TYR A 66 -0.71 -4.65 10.83
N ASP A 67 -1.51 -3.59 10.70
CA ASP A 67 -2.92 -3.68 10.33
C ASP A 67 -3.10 -3.64 8.80
N ALA A 68 -2.22 -2.91 8.11
CA ALA A 68 -2.17 -2.87 6.65
C ALA A 68 -0.77 -2.52 6.11
N ILE A 69 -0.55 -2.73 4.82
CA ILE A 69 0.65 -2.28 4.08
C ILE A 69 0.26 -1.56 2.79
N ILE A 70 1.19 -0.75 2.26
CA ILE A 70 1.04 -0.10 0.96
C ILE A 70 2.01 -0.67 -0.07
N LEU A 71 1.48 -1.10 -1.21
CA LEU A 71 2.25 -1.58 -2.37
C LEU A 71 1.85 -0.82 -3.64
N ALA A 72 2.64 -0.97 -4.70
CA ALA A 72 2.27 -0.46 -6.02
C ALA A 72 1.40 -1.49 -6.74
N ALA A 73 0.29 -1.06 -7.35
CA ALA A 73 -0.61 -1.93 -8.11
C ALA A 73 0.13 -2.69 -9.22
N ALA A 74 1.02 -2.01 -9.95
CA ALA A 74 1.84 -2.61 -10.99
C ALA A 74 2.70 -3.80 -10.53
N GLY A 75 3.22 -3.75 -9.30
CA GLY A 75 4.04 -4.83 -8.74
C GLY A 75 3.22 -6.10 -8.55
N LEU A 76 2.02 -5.96 -7.96
CA LEU A 76 1.09 -7.07 -7.75
C LEU A 76 0.55 -7.63 -9.06
N SER A 77 0.23 -6.75 -10.02
CA SER A 77 -0.22 -7.14 -11.36
C SER A 77 0.74 -8.12 -12.03
N ARG A 78 2.03 -7.77 -12.02
CA ARG A 78 3.07 -8.55 -12.70
C ARG A 78 3.32 -9.89 -12.03
N MET A 79 3.03 -9.99 -10.74
CA MET A 79 3.10 -11.25 -9.99
C MET A 79 1.83 -12.11 -10.17
N GLY A 80 0.73 -11.53 -10.69
CA GLY A 80 -0.56 -12.21 -10.84
C GLY A 80 -1.48 -12.12 -9.62
N TRP A 81 -1.25 -11.17 -8.70
CA TRP A 81 -1.88 -11.12 -7.36
C TRP A 81 -2.90 -9.98 -7.23
N LYS A 82 -3.54 -9.54 -8.32
CA LYS A 82 -4.31 -8.27 -8.29
C LYS A 82 -5.61 -8.35 -7.48
N ASP A 83 -6.35 -9.45 -7.58
CA ASP A 83 -7.74 -9.47 -7.09
C ASP A 83 -7.90 -10.10 -5.70
N ASP A 84 -7.01 -11.03 -5.32
CA ASP A 84 -7.19 -11.78 -4.07
C ASP A 84 -6.68 -11.03 -2.83
N VAL A 85 -5.69 -10.14 -2.99
CA VAL A 85 -5.04 -9.47 -1.84
C VAL A 85 -5.32 -7.97 -1.77
N VAL A 86 -5.64 -7.30 -2.87
CA VAL A 86 -5.87 -5.85 -2.83
C VAL A 86 -7.15 -5.55 -2.07
N THR A 87 -7.06 -4.67 -1.06
CA THR A 87 -8.25 -4.20 -0.33
C THR A 87 -8.81 -2.93 -0.95
N GLU A 88 -7.94 -2.00 -1.33
CA GLU A 88 -8.35 -0.72 -1.89
C GLU A 88 -7.27 -0.18 -2.85
N PHE A 89 -7.71 0.30 -4.01
CA PHE A 89 -6.88 1.13 -4.88
C PHE A 89 -7.01 2.57 -4.43
N LEU A 90 -5.89 3.19 -4.05
CA LEU A 90 -5.90 4.58 -3.59
C LEU A 90 -6.05 5.52 -4.79
N ASP A 91 -6.93 6.50 -4.63
CA ASP A 91 -7.17 7.53 -5.64
C ASP A 91 -5.89 8.35 -5.89
N PRO A 92 -5.44 8.54 -7.13
CA PRO A 92 -4.30 9.41 -7.45
C PRO A 92 -4.42 10.86 -6.94
N GLU A 93 -5.64 11.35 -6.71
CA GLU A 93 -5.87 12.69 -6.14
C GLU A 93 -5.53 12.74 -4.65
N SER A 94 -5.70 11.64 -3.92
CA SER A 94 -5.45 11.55 -2.48
C SER A 94 -4.10 10.90 -2.15
N CYS A 95 -3.59 10.03 -3.03
CA CYS A 95 -2.29 9.38 -2.94
C CYS A 95 -1.59 9.43 -4.30
N LEU A 96 -0.98 10.57 -4.59
CA LEU A 96 -0.23 10.83 -5.82
C LEU A 96 0.90 9.80 -5.99
N PRO A 97 0.89 9.00 -7.08
CA PRO A 97 1.90 7.97 -7.33
C PRO A 97 3.33 8.51 -7.46
N ALA A 98 4.32 7.61 -7.27
CA ALA A 98 5.70 7.95 -7.59
C ALA A 98 5.86 8.18 -9.11
N VAL A 99 6.77 9.09 -9.48
CA VAL A 99 7.16 9.30 -10.88
C VAL A 99 7.59 7.98 -11.51
N GLY A 100 7.04 7.67 -12.68
CA GLY A 100 7.34 6.42 -13.39
C GLY A 100 6.72 5.15 -12.78
N GLN A 101 5.95 5.22 -11.69
CA GLN A 101 5.33 4.03 -11.10
C GLN A 101 4.47 3.30 -12.14
N GLY A 102 4.72 2.00 -12.31
CA GLY A 102 4.06 1.17 -13.32
C GLY A 102 4.70 1.18 -14.71
N ALA A 103 5.67 2.05 -15.00
CA ALA A 103 6.45 1.98 -16.23
C ALA A 103 7.62 0.99 -16.10
N LEU A 104 8.14 0.52 -17.24
CA LEU A 104 9.43 -0.16 -17.36
C LEU A 104 10.24 0.61 -18.42
N ALA A 105 11.49 0.93 -18.10
CA ALA A 105 12.45 1.61 -18.97
C ALA A 105 13.33 0.58 -19.68
#